data_AF-A0A973CVL5-F1
#
_entry.id   AF-A0A973CVL5-F1
#
_cell.length_a   1.000
_cell.length_b   1.000
_cell.length_c   1.000
_cell.angle_alpha   90.00
_cell.angle_beta   90.00
_cell.angle_gamma   90.00
#
_symmetry.space_group_name_H-M   'P 1'
#
loop_
_entity.id
_entity.type
_entity.pdbx_description
1 polymer ?
#
loop_
_entity_poly.entity_id
_entity_poly.type
_entity_poly.pdbx_seq_one_letter_code
_entity_poly.pdbx_strand_id
1 'polypeptide(L)'
;MESSSREPRGPWRWLLLAALSPLFAASAGAQALTCAAWCDLLSTNCPAEVVHDEAFCLDYCGHPFLDVVPIGSAGDTANNTLACRIHHADQAGSTSGATREAHCAAAALGGGGACGSFCDVYCDLALQVCTSTHNPLLTGTSLFSSGGAPSNSECQAACAVYPESVLAGVSQTDQVFGYGDTVQCRNHHLQAAVVEGLAQSNAYGLHCGHASPVSVSDLCSDIVEPNVINYCVYALKHCVGANALFPAGTAHADCTSFMSGVVASGDYRQDGFASFADTDTNSLGCLNNIIGLAPIDANTWCAKGDWDRANWVPAGPAVCAAPSAAVPLSDDLPWILGGMLVVAAGALLFAAPGRAERTAR
;
A
#
# COMPACT_ATOMS: atom_id res chain seq x y z
N MET A 1 55.44 28.44 -33.37
CA MET A 1 55.47 27.78 -32.04
C MET A 1 54.11 27.13 -31.85
N GLU A 2 53.68 26.15 -32.64
CA GLU A 2 54.24 24.81 -32.88
C GLU A 2 54.46 23.99 -31.61
N SER A 3 53.54 23.06 -31.33
CA SER A 3 53.90 21.68 -30.96
C SER A 3 52.71 20.75 -31.21
N SER A 4 52.68 20.15 -32.40
CA SER A 4 51.88 18.98 -32.74
C SER A 4 52.73 17.74 -32.47
N SER A 5 52.31 16.87 -31.55
CA SER A 5 52.95 15.57 -31.32
C SER A 5 52.09 14.46 -31.93
N ARG A 6 52.58 13.90 -33.05
CA ARG A 6 52.06 12.70 -33.70
C ARG A 6 52.61 11.45 -32.99
N GLU A 7 51.74 10.50 -32.69
CA GLU A 7 52.13 9.15 -32.27
C GLU A 7 52.43 8.23 -33.47
N PRO A 8 53.35 7.25 -33.34
CA PRO A 8 53.68 6.31 -34.40
C PRO A 8 52.72 5.12 -34.45
N ARG A 9 52.18 4.84 -35.64
CA ARG A 9 51.42 3.61 -35.95
C ARG A 9 52.40 2.49 -36.31
N GLY A 10 52.47 1.45 -35.47
CA GLY A 10 53.21 0.21 -35.73
C GLY A 10 52.27 -1.00 -35.90
N PRO A 11 52.43 -1.84 -36.95
CA PRO A 11 51.52 -2.94 -37.27
C PRO A 11 51.98 -4.30 -36.69
N TRP A 12 52.30 -4.36 -35.40
CA TRP A 12 52.80 -5.58 -34.75
C TRP A 12 52.19 -5.77 -33.36
N ARG A 13 50.93 -6.22 -33.31
CA ARG A 13 50.30 -6.73 -32.07
C ARG A 13 49.02 -7.51 -32.38
N TRP A 14 49.10 -8.40 -33.36
CA TRP A 14 48.17 -9.52 -33.51
C TRP A 14 49.00 -10.78 -33.26
N LEU A 15 48.46 -11.72 -32.48
CA LEU A 15 49.05 -13.01 -32.04
C LEU A 15 49.76 -12.97 -30.68
N LEU A 16 48.97 -13.10 -29.61
CA LEU A 16 49.20 -13.98 -28.44
C LEU A 16 48.35 -13.47 -27.27
N LEU A 17 47.12 -13.96 -27.16
CA LEU A 17 46.33 -14.03 -25.90
C LEU A 17 45.01 -14.77 -26.18
N ALA A 18 45.13 -16.00 -26.65
CA ALA A 18 44.10 -17.02 -26.45
C ALA A 18 44.53 -17.82 -25.22
N ALA A 19 43.58 -18.11 -24.33
CA ALA A 19 43.74 -18.85 -23.06
C ALA A 19 44.12 -18.03 -21.83
N LEU A 20 43.24 -17.12 -21.41
CA LEU A 20 42.96 -16.83 -20.00
C LEU A 20 41.49 -16.38 -19.94
N SER A 21 40.57 -17.33 -20.13
CA SER A 21 39.17 -17.12 -19.76
C SER A 21 39.16 -16.90 -18.26
N PRO A 22 38.84 -15.70 -17.74
CA PRO A 22 38.65 -15.55 -16.31
C PRO A 22 37.41 -16.37 -16.00
N LEU A 23 37.57 -17.31 -15.08
CA LEU A 23 36.53 -17.75 -14.19
C LEU A 23 35.95 -16.50 -13.50
N PHE A 24 35.11 -15.74 -14.21
CA PHE A 24 34.11 -14.88 -13.59
C PHE A 24 33.05 -15.83 -13.08
N ALA A 25 33.40 -16.59 -12.04
CA ALA A 25 32.42 -17.08 -11.10
C ALA A 25 31.66 -15.82 -10.69
N ALA A 26 30.41 -15.71 -11.15
CA ALA A 26 29.48 -14.73 -10.63
C ALA A 26 29.48 -14.96 -9.12
N SER A 27 30.22 -14.13 -8.39
CA SER A 27 29.98 -13.99 -6.98
C SER A 27 28.56 -13.45 -6.94
N ALA A 28 27.59 -14.33 -6.70
CA ALA A 28 26.37 -13.95 -6.05
C ALA A 28 26.85 -13.25 -4.77
N GLY A 29 27.02 -11.93 -4.87
CA GLY A 29 27.57 -11.12 -3.81
C GLY A 29 26.63 -11.34 -2.64
N ALA A 30 27.15 -11.80 -1.52
CA ALA A 30 26.37 -11.87 -0.31
C ALA A 30 25.78 -10.47 -0.08
N GLN A 31 24.47 -10.33 -0.30
CA GLN A 31 23.79 -9.06 -0.14
C GLN A 31 23.94 -8.68 1.33
N ALA A 32 24.35 -7.43 1.57
CA ALA A 32 24.55 -6.96 2.93
C ALA A 32 23.20 -6.95 3.66
N LEU A 33 23.12 -7.61 4.82
CA LEU A 33 21.91 -7.63 5.65
C LEU A 33 21.84 -6.33 6.48
N THR A 34 21.62 -5.21 5.80
CA THR A 34 21.56 -3.88 6.40
C THR A 34 20.27 -3.18 6.03
N CYS A 35 19.82 -2.25 6.89
CA CYS A 35 18.66 -1.42 6.62
C CYS A 35 18.80 -0.61 5.33
N ALA A 36 19.99 -0.04 5.09
CA ALA A 36 20.26 0.69 3.86
C ALA A 36 20.09 -0.18 2.61
N ALA A 37 20.58 -1.42 2.63
CA ALA A 37 20.42 -2.33 1.50
C ALA A 37 18.94 -2.71 1.27
N TRP A 38 18.19 -2.95 2.35
CA TRP A 38 16.76 -3.20 2.24
C TRP A 38 15.99 -2.00 1.68
N CYS A 39 16.22 -0.80 2.22
CA CYS A 39 15.51 0.41 1.78
C CYS A 39 15.83 0.78 0.33
N ASP A 40 17.07 0.61 -0.11
CA ASP A 40 17.48 0.81 -1.51
C ASP A 40 16.81 -0.20 -2.45
N LEU A 41 16.81 -1.49 -2.09
CA LEU A 41 16.14 -2.53 -2.88
C LEU A 41 14.62 -2.33 -2.92
N LEU A 42 13.99 -2.01 -1.79
CA LEU A 42 12.56 -1.78 -1.71
C LEU A 42 12.17 -0.58 -2.56
N SER A 43 12.90 0.54 -2.46
CA SER A 43 12.62 1.73 -3.27
C SER A 43 12.86 1.53 -4.77
N THR A 44 13.88 0.77 -5.13
CA THR A 44 14.21 0.46 -6.52
C THR A 44 13.21 -0.51 -7.14
N ASN A 45 12.95 -1.64 -6.48
CA ASN A 45 12.20 -2.75 -7.07
C ASN A 45 10.71 -2.69 -6.78
N CYS A 46 10.31 -2.00 -5.71
CA CYS A 46 8.94 -1.95 -5.20
C CYS A 46 8.48 -0.52 -4.85
N PRO A 47 8.58 0.47 -5.76
CA PRO A 47 8.24 1.87 -5.45
C PRO A 47 6.78 2.07 -5.02
N ALA A 48 5.87 1.17 -5.37
CA ALA A 48 4.48 1.21 -4.92
C ALA A 48 4.31 0.87 -3.42
N GLU A 49 5.26 0.12 -2.86
CA GLU A 49 5.30 -0.33 -1.45
C GLU A 49 5.92 0.72 -0.53
N VAL A 50 6.54 1.72 -1.12
CA VAL A 50 7.20 2.84 -0.46
C VAL A 50 6.11 3.87 -0.14
N VAL A 51 5.18 3.49 0.75
CA VAL A 51 4.21 4.46 1.31
C VAL A 51 4.97 5.58 2.04
N HIS A 52 6.18 5.29 2.51
CA HIS A 52 7.08 6.22 3.16
C HIS A 52 8.43 6.30 2.46
N ASP A 53 9.05 7.48 2.45
CA ASP A 53 10.32 7.71 1.78
C ASP A 53 11.50 6.92 2.39
N GLU A 54 12.64 6.97 1.72
CA GLU A 54 13.86 6.28 2.16
C GLU A 54 14.27 6.68 3.60
N ALA A 55 14.06 7.94 3.99
CA ALA A 55 14.37 8.41 5.34
C ALA A 55 13.50 7.68 6.38
N PHE A 56 12.18 7.58 6.15
CA PHE A 56 11.31 6.80 7.02
C PHE A 56 11.73 5.32 7.10
N CYS A 57 12.07 4.70 5.96
CA CYS A 57 12.51 3.31 5.95
C CYS A 57 13.77 3.10 6.80
N LEU A 58 14.73 4.02 6.69
CA LEU A 58 15.96 4.01 7.48
C LEU A 58 15.69 4.27 8.97
N ASP A 59 14.83 5.23 9.31
CA ASP A 59 14.45 5.53 10.70
C ASP A 59 13.71 4.36 11.36
N TYR A 60 12.86 3.68 10.60
CA TYR A 60 12.16 2.47 11.06
C TYR A 60 13.15 1.33 11.30
N CYS A 61 13.86 0.90 10.25
CA CYS A 61 14.71 -0.29 10.33
C CYS A 61 15.93 -0.08 11.22
N GLY A 62 16.56 1.09 11.11
CA GLY A 62 17.78 1.45 11.82
C GLY A 62 17.54 2.07 13.20
N HIS A 63 16.34 1.87 13.76
CA HIS A 63 15.96 2.51 15.02
C HIS A 63 17.01 2.22 16.12
N PRO A 64 17.56 3.25 16.79
CA PRO A 64 18.78 3.12 17.59
C PRO A 64 18.64 2.28 18.88
N PHE A 65 17.41 2.08 19.35
CA PHE A 65 17.13 1.41 20.63
C PHE A 65 16.09 0.30 20.56
N LEU A 66 15.49 0.06 19.39
CA LEU A 66 14.42 -0.92 19.22
C LEU A 66 14.85 -1.91 18.14
N ASP A 67 14.78 -3.20 18.46
CA ASP A 67 15.00 -4.26 17.49
C ASP A 67 13.66 -4.60 16.83
N VAL A 68 13.22 -3.71 15.94
CA VAL A 68 11.89 -3.76 15.30
C VAL A 68 11.79 -4.82 14.20
N VAL A 69 12.91 -5.17 13.58
CA VAL A 69 13.01 -6.22 12.57
C VAL A 69 14.32 -6.98 12.81
N PRO A 70 14.24 -8.21 13.35
CA PRO A 70 15.42 -9.04 13.56
C PRO A 70 16.22 -9.21 12.26
N ILE A 71 17.55 -9.14 12.32
CA ILE A 71 18.40 -9.22 11.12
C ILE A 71 18.19 -10.54 10.35
N GLY A 72 18.06 -11.65 11.06
CA GLY A 72 17.92 -12.99 10.48
C GLY A 72 19.23 -13.57 9.92
N SER A 73 19.09 -14.54 9.01
CA SER A 73 20.19 -15.20 8.32
C SER A 73 20.08 -15.00 6.81
N ALA A 74 21.21 -15.01 6.08
CA ALA A 74 21.21 -14.74 4.63
C ALA A 74 20.39 -15.73 3.78
N GLY A 75 19.96 -16.86 4.35
CA GLY A 75 19.09 -17.84 3.69
C GLY A 75 17.61 -17.73 4.07
N ASP A 76 17.23 -16.74 4.88
CA ASP A 76 15.84 -16.56 5.28
C ASP A 76 15.01 -16.13 4.07
N THR A 77 14.03 -16.95 3.72
CA THR A 77 13.00 -16.66 2.71
C THR A 77 11.60 -16.68 3.32
N ALA A 78 11.54 -16.70 4.66
CA ALA A 78 10.34 -16.70 5.48
C ALA A 78 10.72 -16.20 6.89
N ASN A 79 9.72 -16.06 7.76
CA ASN A 79 9.82 -15.46 9.11
C ASN A 79 10.03 -13.95 9.08
N ASN A 80 9.70 -13.29 10.20
CA ASN A 80 9.83 -11.84 10.35
C ASN A 80 11.29 -11.42 10.53
N THR A 81 12.07 -11.43 9.44
CA THR A 81 13.47 -11.00 9.45
C THR A 81 13.80 -10.03 8.31
N LEU A 82 14.80 -9.19 8.53
CA LEU A 82 15.31 -8.27 7.52
C LEU A 82 15.86 -9.03 6.30
N ALA A 83 16.52 -10.17 6.53
CA ALA A 83 17.02 -11.01 5.45
C ALA A 83 15.90 -11.54 4.55
N CYS A 84 14.77 -11.97 5.11
CA CYS A 84 13.60 -12.33 4.31
C CYS A 84 13.11 -11.16 3.45
N ARG A 85 13.01 -9.95 4.04
CA ARG A 85 12.55 -8.76 3.31
C ARG A 85 13.49 -8.37 2.18
N ILE A 86 14.81 -8.44 2.40
CA ILE A 86 15.84 -8.23 1.38
C ILE A 86 15.71 -9.26 0.26
N HIS A 87 15.56 -10.54 0.61
CA HIS A 87 15.36 -11.60 -0.38
C HIS A 87 14.17 -11.30 -1.29
N HIS A 88 13.02 -10.96 -0.71
CA HIS A 88 11.82 -10.66 -1.48
C HIS A 88 11.93 -9.35 -2.28
N ALA A 89 12.60 -8.32 -1.75
CA ALA A 89 12.86 -7.07 -2.48
C ALA A 89 13.73 -7.32 -3.73
N ASP A 90 14.75 -8.18 -3.62
CA ASP A 90 15.61 -8.59 -4.73
C ASP A 90 14.84 -9.42 -5.77
N GLN A 91 14.05 -10.42 -5.33
CA GLN A 91 13.22 -11.22 -6.23
C GLN A 91 12.22 -10.37 -7.03
N ALA A 92 11.65 -9.32 -6.42
CA ALA A 92 10.76 -8.38 -7.12
C ALA A 92 11.43 -7.70 -8.33
N GLY A 93 12.73 -7.42 -8.27
CA GLY A 93 13.50 -6.83 -9.37
C GLY A 93 13.68 -7.76 -10.58
N SER A 94 13.47 -9.06 -10.40
CA SER A 94 13.63 -10.10 -11.43
C SER A 94 12.31 -10.71 -11.92
N THR A 95 11.17 -10.25 -11.38
CA THR A 95 9.83 -10.79 -11.68
C THR A 95 8.88 -9.69 -12.20
N SER A 96 7.66 -10.06 -12.60
CA SER A 96 6.67 -9.12 -13.14
C SER A 96 5.23 -9.49 -12.78
N GLY A 97 4.31 -8.52 -12.88
CA GLY A 97 2.88 -8.72 -12.60
C GLY A 97 2.60 -9.17 -11.16
N ALA A 98 1.59 -10.03 -10.99
CA ALA A 98 1.16 -10.53 -9.68
C ALA A 98 2.28 -11.21 -8.87
N THR A 99 3.25 -11.86 -9.53
CA THR A 99 4.40 -12.45 -8.84
C THR A 99 5.31 -11.38 -8.25
N ARG A 100 5.57 -10.30 -8.99
CA ARG A 100 6.33 -9.16 -8.48
C ARG A 100 5.59 -8.49 -7.32
N GLU A 101 4.28 -8.30 -7.46
CA GLU A 101 3.43 -7.72 -6.40
C GLU A 101 3.50 -8.55 -5.11
N ALA A 102 3.44 -9.89 -5.20
CA ALA A 102 3.59 -10.77 -4.04
C ALA A 102 4.98 -10.65 -3.38
N HIS A 103 6.05 -10.54 -4.16
CA HIS A 103 7.40 -10.29 -3.62
C HIS A 103 7.50 -8.90 -2.97
N CYS A 104 6.92 -7.88 -3.60
CA CYS A 104 6.87 -6.54 -3.06
C CYS A 104 6.12 -6.49 -1.71
N ALA A 105 4.99 -7.20 -1.60
CA ALA A 105 4.27 -7.32 -0.34
C ALA A 105 5.07 -8.01 0.77
N ALA A 106 5.81 -9.05 0.42
CA ALA A 106 6.70 -9.71 1.36
C ALA A 106 7.87 -8.81 1.80
N ALA A 107 8.35 -7.94 0.91
CA ALA A 107 9.44 -7.00 1.17
C ALA A 107 9.01 -5.78 2.00
N ALA A 108 7.75 -5.37 1.93
CA ALA A 108 7.18 -4.23 2.65
C ALA A 108 7.23 -4.43 4.17
N LEU A 109 7.11 -3.36 4.96
CA LEU A 109 7.20 -3.37 6.44
C LEU A 109 6.30 -4.43 7.11
N GLY A 110 5.09 -4.66 6.56
CA GLY A 110 4.13 -5.65 7.06
C GLY A 110 4.48 -7.11 6.75
N GLY A 111 5.46 -7.38 5.87
CA GLY A 111 5.94 -8.73 5.54
C GLY A 111 5.00 -9.57 4.67
N GLY A 112 3.82 -9.04 4.33
CA GLY A 112 2.88 -9.63 3.38
C GLY A 112 2.43 -11.06 3.70
N GLY A 113 2.57 -11.50 4.95
CA GLY A 113 2.34 -12.87 5.38
C GLY A 113 3.44 -13.88 5.00
N ALA A 114 4.43 -13.48 4.17
CA ALA A 114 5.53 -14.35 3.74
C ALA A 114 6.76 -14.20 4.66
N CYS A 115 7.14 -12.96 4.96
CA CYS A 115 8.18 -12.65 5.93
C CYS A 115 7.59 -12.50 7.34
N GLY A 116 6.96 -13.58 7.81
CA GLY A 116 6.16 -13.62 9.03
C GLY A 116 4.68 -13.35 8.79
N SER A 117 3.82 -13.91 9.65
CA SER A 117 2.40 -13.55 9.64
C SER A 117 2.22 -12.10 10.08
N PHE A 118 1.08 -11.49 9.78
CA PHE A 118 0.79 -10.14 10.27
C PHE A 118 0.79 -10.06 11.79
N CYS A 119 0.42 -11.16 12.47
CA CYS A 119 0.50 -11.27 13.93
C CYS A 119 1.92 -11.39 14.46
N ASP A 120 2.82 -12.06 13.74
CA ASP A 120 4.24 -12.08 14.12
C ASP A 120 4.81 -10.66 14.05
N VAL A 121 4.55 -9.95 12.96
CA VAL A 121 5.00 -8.56 12.78
C VAL A 121 4.39 -7.64 13.84
N TYR A 122 3.08 -7.76 14.09
CA TYR A 122 2.38 -6.97 15.10
C TYR A 122 2.93 -7.22 16.50
N CYS A 123 3.14 -8.48 16.88
CA CYS A 123 3.59 -8.80 18.22
C CYS A 123 5.04 -8.46 18.47
N ASP A 124 5.92 -8.67 17.49
CA ASP A 124 7.30 -8.21 17.60
C ASP A 124 7.35 -6.69 17.79
N LEU A 125 6.60 -5.93 16.99
CA LEU A 125 6.52 -4.48 17.13
C LEU A 125 5.87 -4.02 18.44
N ALA A 126 4.72 -4.57 18.80
CA ALA A 126 3.98 -4.13 19.99
C ALA A 126 4.79 -4.38 21.27
N LEU A 127 5.49 -5.51 21.35
CA LEU A 127 6.33 -5.83 22.50
C LEU A 127 7.58 -4.96 22.56
N GLN A 128 8.21 -4.66 21.42
CA GLN A 128 9.40 -3.80 21.39
C GLN A 128 9.06 -2.33 21.64
N VAL A 129 8.05 -1.82 20.96
CA VAL A 129 7.73 -0.38 20.93
C VAL A 129 6.87 0.04 22.12
N CYS A 130 5.93 -0.81 22.53
CA CYS A 130 4.86 -0.44 23.44
C CYS A 130 4.94 -1.14 24.80
N THR A 131 6.14 -1.53 25.22
CA THR A 131 6.39 -2.01 26.60
C THR A 131 7.51 -1.22 27.24
N SER A 132 7.36 -0.88 28.52
CA SER A 132 8.39 -0.14 29.25
C SER A 132 9.67 -0.95 29.48
N THR A 133 9.60 -2.28 29.31
CA THR A 133 10.77 -3.17 29.35
C THR A 133 11.70 -2.97 28.16
N HIS A 134 11.15 -2.80 26.95
CA HIS A 134 11.93 -2.67 25.72
C HIS A 134 12.08 -1.22 25.25
N ASN A 135 11.06 -0.39 25.50
CA ASN A 135 11.07 1.02 25.16
C ASN A 135 11.05 1.91 26.42
N PRO A 136 12.21 2.37 26.90
CA PRO A 136 12.28 3.27 28.07
C PRO A 136 11.70 4.68 27.79
N LEU A 137 11.44 5.03 26.53
CA LEU A 137 10.84 6.31 26.13
C LEU A 137 9.31 6.27 26.12
N LEU A 138 8.70 5.09 26.31
CA LEU A 138 7.25 4.95 26.34
C LEU A 138 6.66 5.72 27.52
N THR A 139 5.87 6.77 27.21
CA THR A 139 5.02 7.45 28.19
C THR A 139 3.60 6.90 28.09
N GLY A 140 3.18 6.06 29.03
CA GLY A 140 1.83 5.49 29.03
C GLY A 140 1.74 4.09 29.62
N THR A 141 0.62 3.43 29.38
CA THR A 141 0.40 2.03 29.77
C THR A 141 1.11 1.11 28.78
N SER A 142 1.87 0.14 29.28
CA SER A 142 2.44 -0.90 28.43
C SER A 142 1.33 -1.79 27.85
N LEU A 143 1.46 -2.17 26.59
CA LEU A 143 0.58 -3.17 25.99
C LEU A 143 0.86 -4.54 26.61
N PHE A 144 -0.20 -5.36 26.69
CA PHE A 144 -0.12 -6.75 27.19
C PHE A 144 0.46 -6.88 28.61
N SER A 145 0.21 -5.87 29.46
CA SER A 145 0.76 -5.80 30.81
C SER A 145 -0.29 -5.90 31.91
N SER A 146 -1.47 -6.50 31.66
CA SER A 146 -2.57 -6.62 32.64
C SER A 146 -2.29 -7.61 33.79
N GLY A 147 -1.09 -7.54 34.39
CA GLY A 147 -0.70 -8.28 35.59
C GLY A 147 0.67 -8.94 35.55
N GLY A 148 1.49 -8.74 34.51
CA GLY A 148 2.77 -9.43 34.37
C GLY A 148 3.69 -8.88 33.27
N ALA A 149 4.77 -9.61 33.00
CA ALA A 149 5.68 -9.31 31.90
C ALA A 149 4.96 -9.47 30.55
N PRO A 150 5.19 -8.58 29.57
CA PRO A 150 4.61 -8.71 28.24
C PRO A 150 4.97 -10.07 27.65
N SER A 151 3.97 -10.82 27.18
CA SER A 151 4.22 -12.14 26.58
C SER A 151 3.78 -12.18 25.12
N ASN A 152 4.64 -12.75 24.28
CA ASN A 152 4.30 -13.00 22.88
C ASN A 152 3.04 -13.88 22.75
N SER A 153 2.83 -14.83 23.66
CA SER A 153 1.63 -15.66 23.67
C SER A 153 0.34 -14.87 23.89
N GLU A 154 0.34 -13.87 24.78
CA GLU A 154 -0.83 -13.03 25.03
C GLU A 154 -1.10 -12.12 23.83
N CYS A 155 -0.05 -11.55 23.25
CA CYS A 155 -0.17 -10.75 22.04
C CYS A 155 -0.72 -11.56 20.86
N GLN A 156 -0.17 -12.76 20.61
CA GLN A 156 -0.61 -13.62 19.53
C GLN A 156 -2.07 -14.06 19.70
N ALA A 157 -2.51 -14.33 20.93
CA ALA A 157 -3.90 -14.63 21.22
C ALA A 157 -4.84 -13.44 20.95
N ALA A 158 -4.41 -12.21 21.28
CA ALA A 158 -5.15 -11.01 20.96
C ALA A 158 -5.16 -10.72 19.45
N CYS A 159 -4.06 -10.98 18.76
CA CYS A 159 -3.95 -10.73 17.33
C CYS A 159 -4.77 -11.71 16.47
N ALA A 160 -4.87 -12.97 16.89
CA ALA A 160 -5.59 -14.01 16.14
C ALA A 160 -7.08 -13.72 15.93
N VAL A 161 -7.66 -12.74 16.64
CA VAL A 161 -9.05 -12.30 16.44
C VAL A 161 -9.18 -11.10 15.50
N TYR A 162 -8.08 -10.44 15.13
CA TYR A 162 -8.12 -9.32 14.18
C TYR A 162 -8.28 -9.84 12.74
N PRO A 163 -9.22 -9.28 11.98
CA PRO A 163 -9.25 -9.44 10.53
C PRO A 163 -7.91 -9.03 9.89
N GLU A 164 -7.44 -9.84 8.94
CA GLU A 164 -6.29 -9.53 8.09
C GLU A 164 -6.69 -8.90 6.76
N SER A 165 -7.98 -8.64 6.52
CA SER A 165 -8.42 -8.08 5.24
C SER A 165 -9.52 -7.09 5.50
N VAL A 166 -9.21 -5.81 5.34
CA VAL A 166 -10.26 -4.78 5.31
C VAL A 166 -10.95 -4.72 3.95
N LEU A 167 -10.27 -5.16 2.88
CA LEU A 167 -10.78 -5.13 1.51
C LEU A 167 -10.41 -6.38 0.72
N ALA A 168 -11.41 -7.17 0.35
CA ALA A 168 -11.22 -8.31 -0.53
C ALA A 168 -10.70 -7.84 -1.90
N GLY A 169 -9.52 -8.31 -2.30
CA GLY A 169 -8.94 -8.04 -3.63
C GLY A 169 -8.08 -6.76 -3.72
N VAL A 170 -7.87 -6.04 -2.62
CA VAL A 170 -6.87 -4.96 -2.54
C VAL A 170 -5.58 -5.54 -1.97
N SER A 171 -4.44 -5.19 -2.54
CA SER A 171 -3.15 -5.67 -2.05
C SER A 171 -2.99 -5.28 -0.58
N GLN A 172 -2.48 -6.20 0.23
CA GLN A 172 -2.24 -6.00 1.67
C GLN A 172 -1.29 -4.84 1.96
N THR A 173 -0.50 -4.48 0.95
CA THR A 173 0.44 -3.39 0.98
C THR A 173 -0.20 -2.02 0.83
N ASP A 174 -1.35 -1.97 0.16
CA ASP A 174 -2.22 -0.81 0.10
C ASP A 174 -3.04 -0.66 1.39
N GLN A 175 -3.04 -1.65 2.31
CA GLN A 175 -3.82 -1.61 3.55
C GLN A 175 -3.05 -0.99 4.73
N VAL A 176 -1.96 -0.26 4.49
CA VAL A 176 -1.28 0.61 5.49
C VAL A 176 -2.12 1.86 5.78
N PHE A 177 -3.45 1.70 5.80
CA PHE A 177 -4.38 2.68 6.30
C PHE A 177 -4.46 2.48 7.83
N GLY A 178 -4.26 3.55 8.59
CA GLY A 178 -4.48 3.58 10.04
C GLY A 178 -5.97 3.53 10.42
N TYR A 179 -6.74 2.64 9.80
CA TYR A 179 -8.19 2.53 9.96
C TYR A 179 -8.68 1.08 9.91
N GLY A 180 -9.87 0.85 10.48
CA GLY A 180 -10.54 -0.45 10.51
C GLY A 180 -10.04 -1.34 11.63
N ASP A 181 -10.88 -2.25 12.12
CA ASP A 181 -10.47 -3.21 13.16
C ASP A 181 -9.61 -4.32 12.54
N THR A 182 -8.36 -4.00 12.18
CA THR A 182 -7.45 -4.96 11.54
C THR A 182 -6.08 -4.99 12.19
N VAL A 183 -5.34 -6.07 11.93
CA VAL A 183 -3.93 -6.15 12.35
C VAL A 183 -3.06 -5.16 11.56
N GLN A 184 -3.41 -4.85 10.31
CA GLN A 184 -2.72 -3.89 9.46
C GLN A 184 -2.82 -2.46 10.00
N CYS A 185 -4.01 -2.03 10.42
CA CYS A 185 -4.20 -0.73 11.09
C CYS A 185 -3.29 -0.61 12.31
N ARG A 186 -3.23 -1.67 13.13
CA ARG A 186 -2.40 -1.68 14.33
C ARG A 186 -0.91 -1.67 13.99
N ASN A 187 -0.49 -2.42 12.98
CA ASN A 187 0.87 -2.38 12.44
C ASN A 187 1.25 -0.98 11.95
N HIS A 188 0.35 -0.29 11.24
CA HIS A 188 0.56 1.09 10.79
C HIS A 188 0.85 2.02 11.97
N HIS A 189 0.04 1.97 13.03
CA HIS A 189 0.29 2.80 14.21
C HIS A 189 1.60 2.41 14.93
N LEU A 190 1.95 1.13 15.01
CA LEU A 190 3.25 0.74 15.58
C LEU A 190 4.43 1.25 14.75
N GLN A 191 4.32 1.23 13.43
CA GLN A 191 5.34 1.81 12.54
C GLN A 191 5.47 3.33 12.74
N ALA A 192 4.33 4.03 12.84
CA ALA A 192 4.33 5.46 13.15
C ALA A 192 4.94 5.75 14.53
N ALA A 193 4.67 4.91 15.53
CA ALA A 193 5.26 5.01 16.86
C ALA A 193 6.80 4.91 16.82
N VAL A 194 7.34 3.97 16.04
CA VAL A 194 8.79 3.80 15.85
C VAL A 194 9.41 5.07 15.28
N VAL A 195 8.86 5.59 14.17
CA VAL A 195 9.49 6.69 13.45
C VAL A 195 9.29 8.03 14.15
N GLU A 196 8.08 8.31 14.63
CA GLU A 196 7.78 9.60 15.27
C GLU A 196 8.28 9.67 16.71
N GLY A 197 8.37 8.53 17.40
CA GLY A 197 8.70 8.45 18.82
C GLY A 197 10.09 8.96 19.19
N LEU A 198 11.06 8.93 18.26
CA LEU A 198 12.38 9.52 18.46
C LEU A 198 12.33 11.06 18.55
N ALA A 199 11.49 11.68 17.72
CA ALA A 199 11.35 13.13 17.68
C ALA A 199 10.34 13.63 18.74
N GLN A 200 9.35 12.80 19.08
CA GLN A 200 8.21 13.17 19.90
C GLN A 200 7.86 12.03 20.86
N SER A 201 8.32 12.10 22.12
CA SER A 201 8.13 11.00 23.08
C SER A 201 6.65 10.69 23.38
N ASN A 202 5.75 11.67 23.24
CA ASN A 202 4.31 11.46 23.37
C ASN A 202 3.70 10.67 22.19
N ALA A 203 4.40 10.56 21.05
CA ALA A 203 3.95 9.77 19.90
C ALA A 203 3.87 8.28 20.26
N TYR A 204 4.76 7.76 21.12
CA TYR A 204 4.63 6.40 21.63
C TYR A 204 3.31 6.20 22.37
N GLY A 205 2.96 7.10 23.30
CA GLY A 205 1.70 6.99 24.05
C GLY A 205 0.47 7.07 23.16
N LEU A 206 0.48 7.97 22.16
CA LEU A 206 -0.59 8.12 21.18
C LEU A 206 -0.77 6.86 20.34
N HIS A 207 0.27 6.45 19.61
CA HIS A 207 0.17 5.37 18.64
C HIS A 207 0.09 3.99 19.28
N CYS A 208 0.74 3.74 20.41
CA CYS A 208 0.56 2.50 21.16
C CYS A 208 -0.87 2.35 21.68
N GLY A 209 -1.53 3.46 22.03
CA GLY A 209 -2.94 3.46 22.37
C GLY A 209 -3.81 2.95 21.21
N HIS A 210 -3.56 3.45 20.00
CA HIS A 210 -4.29 3.06 18.79
C HIS A 210 -3.99 1.62 18.36
N ALA A 211 -2.75 1.17 18.52
CA ALA A 211 -2.33 -0.20 18.21
C ALA A 211 -2.78 -1.25 19.24
N SER A 212 -3.36 -0.84 20.36
CA SER A 212 -3.71 -1.74 21.46
C SER A 212 -4.86 -2.70 21.08
N PRO A 213 -5.04 -3.81 21.83
CA PRO A 213 -6.18 -4.70 21.59
C PRO A 213 -7.54 -4.03 21.75
N VAL A 214 -7.63 -3.06 22.66
CA VAL A 214 -8.79 -2.19 22.81
C VAL A 214 -8.35 -0.80 22.38
N SER A 215 -8.26 -0.58 21.06
CA SER A 215 -7.80 0.66 20.47
C SER A 215 -8.45 1.85 21.18
N VAL A 216 -7.66 2.63 21.91
CA VAL A 216 -8.20 3.83 22.56
C VAL A 216 -8.61 4.80 21.46
N SER A 217 -9.74 5.50 21.64
CA SER A 217 -10.35 6.39 20.64
C SER A 217 -10.84 5.72 19.35
N ASP A 218 -11.08 4.41 19.40
CA ASP A 218 -11.69 3.65 18.31
C ASP A 218 -10.88 3.61 17.01
N LEU A 219 -9.68 4.22 16.90
CA LEU A 219 -8.91 4.40 15.65
C LEU A 219 -8.67 3.13 14.81
N CYS A 220 -8.28 2.01 15.43
CA CYS A 220 -8.33 0.69 14.79
C CYS A 220 -9.59 -0.06 15.19
N SER A 221 -10.75 0.52 14.87
CA SER A 221 -12.05 -0.13 14.98
C SER A 221 -12.84 0.08 13.69
N ASP A 222 -13.84 -0.77 13.50
CA ASP A 222 -14.79 -0.65 12.39
C ASP A 222 -15.67 0.62 12.48
N ILE A 223 -15.62 1.34 13.59
CA ILE A 223 -16.39 2.57 13.83
C ILE A 223 -15.67 3.80 13.24
N VAL A 224 -14.38 3.72 12.94
CA VAL A 224 -13.66 4.91 12.47
C VAL A 224 -14.03 5.22 11.05
N GLU A 225 -14.66 6.38 10.93
CA GLU A 225 -14.95 6.98 9.67
C GLU A 225 -13.64 7.45 9.02
N PRO A 226 -13.42 7.15 7.73
CA PRO A 226 -12.40 7.82 6.93
C PRO A 226 -12.48 9.32 7.19
N ASN A 227 -11.34 9.94 7.49
CA ASN A 227 -11.31 11.35 7.88
C ASN A 227 -10.58 12.20 6.84
N VAL A 228 -10.84 13.51 6.91
CA VAL A 228 -10.30 14.52 5.99
C VAL A 228 -8.79 14.72 6.16
N ILE A 229 -8.24 14.34 7.32
CA ILE A 229 -6.82 14.46 7.63
C ILE A 229 -6.05 13.56 6.67
N ASN A 230 -6.44 12.29 6.55
CA ASN A 230 -5.71 11.37 5.68
C ASN A 230 -5.77 11.77 4.21
N TYR A 231 -6.95 12.19 3.72
CA TYR A 231 -7.06 12.73 2.36
C TYR A 231 -6.05 13.85 2.12
N CYS A 232 -6.00 14.81 3.04
CA CYS A 232 -5.14 15.98 2.95
C CYS A 232 -3.66 15.66 3.04
N VAL A 233 -3.26 14.69 3.87
CA VAL A 233 -1.87 14.23 3.95
C VAL A 233 -1.41 13.72 2.58
N TYR A 234 -2.17 12.82 1.95
CA TYR A 234 -1.79 12.23 0.67
C TYR A 234 -1.88 13.24 -0.48
N ALA A 235 -2.97 14.01 -0.55
CA ALA A 235 -3.17 15.00 -1.61
C ALA A 235 -2.05 16.06 -1.59
N LEU A 236 -1.74 16.65 -0.43
CA LEU A 236 -0.71 17.70 -0.36
C LEU A 236 0.70 17.16 -0.59
N LYS A 237 0.98 15.90 -0.21
CA LYS A 237 2.31 15.30 -0.37
C LYS A 237 2.58 14.81 -1.78
N HIS A 238 1.61 14.16 -2.41
CA HIS A 238 1.82 13.43 -3.68
C HIS A 238 1.18 14.11 -4.89
N CYS A 239 0.14 14.91 -4.69
CA CYS A 239 -0.53 15.66 -5.74
C CYS A 239 -0.01 17.08 -5.79
N VAL A 240 1.12 17.24 -6.45
CA VAL A 240 1.85 18.52 -6.59
C VAL A 240 2.12 18.86 -8.06
N GLY A 241 2.54 20.09 -8.32
CA GLY A 241 2.89 20.53 -9.68
C GLY A 241 1.68 20.49 -10.63
N ALA A 242 1.82 19.78 -11.75
CA ALA A 242 0.74 19.65 -12.74
C ALA A 242 -0.45 18.81 -12.25
N ASN A 243 -0.27 18.01 -11.18
CA ASN A 243 -1.30 17.16 -10.60
C ASN A 243 -1.85 17.75 -9.29
N ALA A 244 -1.59 19.02 -9.01
CA ALA A 244 -1.95 19.61 -7.73
C ALA A 244 -3.47 19.72 -7.55
N LEU A 245 -3.99 19.13 -6.46
CA LEU A 245 -5.41 19.23 -6.07
C LEU A 245 -5.71 20.46 -5.20
N PHE A 246 -4.65 21.09 -4.69
CA PHE A 246 -4.71 22.28 -3.86
C PHE A 246 -3.68 23.32 -4.36
N PRO A 247 -3.89 24.62 -4.09
CA PRO A 247 -2.90 25.64 -4.38
C PRO A 247 -1.51 25.31 -3.79
N ALA A 248 -0.46 25.70 -4.50
CA ALA A 248 0.90 25.50 -4.01
C ALA A 248 1.11 26.21 -2.65
N GLY A 249 1.62 25.48 -1.66
CA GLY A 249 1.85 25.99 -0.31
C GLY A 249 0.65 25.91 0.63
N THR A 250 -0.47 25.29 0.22
CA THR A 250 -1.57 24.97 1.14
C THR A 250 -1.07 24.16 2.33
N ALA A 251 -1.31 24.65 3.55
CA ALA A 251 -0.95 23.92 4.76
C ALA A 251 -1.94 22.79 5.02
N HIS A 252 -1.48 21.77 5.75
CA HIS A 252 -2.34 20.63 6.14
C HIS A 252 -3.63 21.06 6.86
N ALA A 253 -3.53 22.05 7.76
CA ALA A 253 -4.69 22.59 8.47
C ALA A 253 -5.70 23.29 7.53
N ASP A 254 -5.22 23.99 6.50
CA ASP A 254 -6.07 24.68 5.53
C ASP A 254 -6.82 23.66 4.66
N CYS A 255 -6.13 22.63 4.18
CA CYS A 255 -6.77 21.53 3.46
C CYS A 255 -7.81 20.83 4.34
N THR A 256 -7.46 20.52 5.59
CA THR A 256 -8.38 19.85 6.53
C THR A 256 -9.63 20.69 6.76
N SER A 257 -9.48 22.00 6.99
CA SER A 257 -10.62 22.91 7.16
C SER A 257 -11.48 23.00 5.91
N PHE A 258 -10.85 23.01 4.72
CA PHE A 258 -11.55 23.05 3.45
C PHE A 258 -12.37 21.77 3.22
N MET A 259 -11.74 20.61 3.35
CA MET A 259 -12.37 19.31 3.16
C MET A 259 -13.47 19.03 4.20
N SER A 260 -13.29 19.50 5.45
CA SER A 260 -14.36 19.46 6.44
C SER A 260 -15.58 20.27 6.00
N GLY A 261 -15.38 21.42 5.34
CA GLY A 261 -16.48 22.20 4.75
C GLY A 261 -17.19 21.45 3.61
N VAL A 262 -16.41 20.77 2.77
CA VAL A 262 -16.93 19.89 1.70
C VAL A 262 -17.78 18.76 2.28
N VAL A 263 -17.29 18.04 3.30
CA VAL A 263 -18.08 17.00 4.01
C VAL A 263 -19.33 17.59 4.66
N ALA A 264 -19.20 18.72 5.37
CA ALA A 264 -20.32 19.37 6.06
C ALA A 264 -21.42 19.86 5.10
N SER A 265 -21.08 20.16 3.85
CA SER A 265 -22.04 20.53 2.81
C SER A 265 -22.87 19.34 2.29
N GLY A 266 -22.51 18.10 2.64
CA GLY A 266 -23.10 16.87 2.12
C GLY A 266 -22.53 16.45 0.77
N ASP A 267 -21.52 17.15 0.25
CA ASP A 267 -20.82 16.79 -0.97
C ASP A 267 -20.03 15.49 -0.83
N TYR A 268 -19.68 15.10 0.40
CA TYR A 268 -19.16 13.77 0.72
C TYR A 268 -19.77 13.23 2.00
N ARG A 269 -20.05 11.92 2.00
CA ARG A 269 -20.50 11.19 3.19
C ARG A 269 -19.30 10.75 4.02
N GLN A 270 -19.38 11.03 5.32
CA GLN A 270 -18.44 10.53 6.31
C GLN A 270 -18.94 9.16 6.79
N ASP A 271 -18.92 8.16 5.92
CA ASP A 271 -19.38 6.80 6.24
C ASP A 271 -18.17 5.89 6.51
N GLY A 272 -18.31 4.97 7.49
CA GLY A 272 -17.29 4.03 7.95
C GLY A 272 -16.71 3.10 6.87
N PHE A 273 -15.84 2.19 7.27
CA PHE A 273 -14.94 1.42 6.39
C PHE A 273 -15.62 0.65 5.23
N ALA A 274 -16.90 0.29 5.33
CA ALA A 274 -17.65 -0.27 4.19
C ALA A 274 -17.60 0.63 2.93
N SER A 275 -17.31 1.92 3.10
CA SER A 275 -17.06 2.94 2.06
C SER A 275 -15.94 2.64 1.07
N PHE A 276 -14.97 1.78 1.42
CA PHE A 276 -13.88 1.43 0.50
C PHE A 276 -14.28 0.43 -0.59
N ALA A 277 -15.33 -0.37 -0.33
CA ALA A 277 -16.00 -1.21 -1.33
C ALA A 277 -17.31 -0.57 -1.83
N ASP A 278 -17.61 0.64 -1.37
CA ASP A 278 -18.85 1.34 -1.67
C ASP A 278 -18.85 1.82 -3.12
N THR A 279 -19.71 1.20 -3.92
CA THR A 279 -19.97 1.62 -5.30
C THR A 279 -20.94 2.80 -5.36
N ASP A 280 -21.62 3.12 -4.25
CA ASP A 280 -22.64 4.14 -4.12
C ASP A 280 -22.06 5.48 -3.67
N THR A 281 -21.44 6.22 -4.60
CA THR A 281 -21.23 7.70 -4.55
C THR A 281 -20.48 8.34 -3.36
N ASN A 282 -19.60 9.31 -3.69
CA ASN A 282 -19.02 10.37 -2.84
C ASN A 282 -18.75 10.08 -1.35
N SER A 283 -18.20 8.93 -0.99
CA SER A 283 -17.73 8.71 0.38
C SER A 283 -16.28 9.19 0.55
N LEU A 284 -15.94 9.68 1.74
CA LEU A 284 -14.58 10.08 2.05
C LEU A 284 -13.61 8.88 2.10
N GLY A 285 -14.12 7.68 2.41
CA GLY A 285 -13.34 6.43 2.33
C GLY A 285 -12.89 6.10 0.92
N CYS A 286 -13.79 6.25 -0.05
CA CYS A 286 -13.47 6.13 -1.45
C CYS A 286 -12.38 7.14 -1.89
N LEU A 287 -12.50 8.42 -1.50
CA LEU A 287 -11.46 9.42 -1.80
C LEU A 287 -10.11 9.04 -1.15
N ASN A 288 -10.13 8.65 0.12
CA ASN A 288 -8.94 8.22 0.86
C ASN A 288 -8.26 7.02 0.19
N ASN A 289 -9.05 6.06 -0.29
CA ASN A 289 -8.55 4.91 -1.04
C ASN A 289 -7.81 5.35 -2.32
N ILE A 290 -8.48 6.17 -3.14
CA ILE A 290 -7.93 6.59 -4.43
C ILE A 290 -6.68 7.46 -4.24
N ILE A 291 -6.75 8.45 -3.35
CA ILE A 291 -5.63 9.38 -3.14
C ILE A 291 -4.42 8.68 -2.50
N GLY A 292 -4.65 7.62 -1.72
CA GLY A 292 -3.59 6.77 -1.17
C GLY A 292 -2.72 6.11 -2.25
N LEU A 293 -3.22 5.98 -3.49
CA LEU A 293 -2.49 5.41 -4.62
C LEU A 293 -1.66 6.46 -5.39
N ALA A 294 -1.78 7.75 -5.05
CA ALA A 294 -0.99 8.83 -5.65
C ALA A 294 0.55 8.66 -5.59
N PRO A 295 1.15 8.03 -4.56
CA PRO A 295 2.58 7.72 -4.56
C PRO A 295 3.01 6.79 -5.72
N ILE A 296 2.11 5.91 -6.18
CA ILE A 296 2.39 4.93 -7.25
C ILE A 296 2.38 5.62 -8.61
N ASP A 297 1.35 6.41 -8.87
CA ASP A 297 1.18 7.18 -10.12
C ASP A 297 0.36 8.44 -9.85
N ALA A 298 1.07 9.52 -9.53
CA ALA A 298 0.45 10.80 -9.23
C ALA A 298 -0.37 11.35 -10.41
N ASN A 299 0.00 11.05 -11.67
CA ASN A 299 -0.77 11.54 -12.83
C ASN A 299 -2.15 10.89 -12.88
N THR A 300 -2.22 9.59 -12.65
CA THR A 300 -3.48 8.83 -12.69
C THR A 300 -4.31 9.06 -11.44
N TRP A 301 -3.69 8.93 -10.26
CA TRP A 301 -4.45 8.81 -9.02
C TRP A 301 -4.80 10.14 -8.38
N CYS A 302 -4.03 11.21 -8.61
CA CYS A 302 -4.46 12.54 -8.19
C CYS A 302 -5.70 12.99 -8.97
N ALA A 303 -5.71 12.80 -10.30
CA ALA A 303 -6.88 13.14 -11.12
C ALA A 303 -8.15 12.35 -10.72
N LYS A 304 -7.99 11.07 -10.34
CA LYS A 304 -9.09 10.25 -9.85
C LYS A 304 -9.50 10.59 -8.42
N GLY A 305 -8.56 11.07 -7.61
CA GLY A 305 -8.75 11.44 -6.21
C GLY A 305 -9.07 12.91 -6.02
N ASP A 306 -9.40 13.65 -7.09
CA ASP A 306 -9.80 15.05 -6.98
C ASP A 306 -11.08 15.16 -6.15
N TRP A 307 -11.07 15.99 -5.13
CA TRP A 307 -12.24 16.25 -4.30
C TRP A 307 -13.32 17.04 -5.08
N ASP A 308 -12.93 17.76 -6.14
CA ASP A 308 -13.87 18.48 -6.98
C ASP A 308 -14.54 17.53 -7.98
N ARG A 309 -15.85 17.31 -7.77
CA ARG A 309 -16.68 16.46 -8.63
C ARG A 309 -16.69 16.90 -10.08
N ALA A 310 -16.47 18.18 -10.37
CA ALA A 310 -16.40 18.68 -11.75
C ALA A 310 -15.21 18.10 -12.53
N ASN A 311 -14.17 17.66 -11.82
CA ASN A 311 -12.91 17.17 -12.41
C ASN A 311 -12.79 15.63 -12.37
N TRP A 312 -13.80 14.91 -11.88
CA TRP A 312 -13.72 13.47 -11.71
C TRP A 312 -13.51 12.73 -13.03
N VAL A 313 -12.38 12.02 -13.12
CA VAL A 313 -12.10 11.06 -14.19
C VAL A 313 -12.61 9.69 -13.76
N PRO A 314 -13.52 9.04 -14.52
CA PRO A 314 -14.03 7.72 -14.16
C PRO A 314 -12.89 6.70 -13.97
N ALA A 315 -12.83 6.08 -12.79
CA ALA A 315 -11.77 5.15 -12.43
C ALA A 315 -12.02 3.70 -12.89
N GLY A 316 -12.63 3.47 -14.06
CA GLY A 316 -13.04 2.13 -14.52
C GLY A 316 -14.46 1.75 -14.05
N PRO A 317 -14.84 0.45 -14.08
CA PRO A 317 -16.25 0.02 -13.98
C PRO A 317 -16.93 0.28 -12.63
N ALA A 318 -16.20 0.49 -11.53
CA ALA A 318 -16.67 1.11 -10.30
C ALA A 318 -15.51 1.16 -9.30
N VAL A 319 -15.30 2.30 -8.64
CA VAL A 319 -14.84 2.33 -7.23
C VAL A 319 -15.39 3.61 -6.57
N CYS A 320 -15.56 4.69 -7.33
CA CYS A 320 -16.07 5.97 -6.85
C CYS A 320 -16.82 6.69 -7.97
N ALA A 321 -18.07 6.33 -8.27
CA ALA A 321 -18.74 6.89 -9.44
C ALA A 321 -19.23 8.33 -9.21
N ALA A 322 -18.85 9.29 -10.05
CA ALA A 322 -19.69 10.47 -10.32
C ALA A 322 -20.85 10.01 -11.20
N PRO A 323 -22.07 10.58 -11.06
CA PRO A 323 -23.22 10.15 -11.83
C PRO A 323 -22.92 10.21 -13.34
N SER A 324 -23.37 9.20 -14.06
CA SER A 324 -23.88 9.43 -15.41
C SER A 324 -24.76 10.68 -15.34
N ALA A 325 -24.45 11.69 -16.15
CA ALA A 325 -25.19 12.94 -16.22
C ALA A 325 -26.67 12.72 -15.95
N ALA A 326 -27.27 13.49 -15.05
CA ALA A 326 -28.71 13.58 -14.98
C ALA A 326 -29.20 13.81 -16.41
N VAL A 327 -29.85 12.81 -17.00
CA VAL A 327 -30.68 13.05 -18.17
C VAL A 327 -31.71 14.04 -17.65
N PRO A 328 -31.74 15.30 -18.10
CA PRO A 328 -32.88 16.12 -17.79
C PRO A 328 -34.08 15.34 -18.32
N LEU A 329 -35.04 15.02 -17.46
CA LEU A 329 -36.38 14.70 -17.95
C LEU A 329 -36.84 16.00 -18.62
N SER A 330 -36.57 16.11 -19.92
CA SER A 330 -37.32 17.03 -20.75
C SER A 330 -38.74 16.52 -20.72
N ASP A 331 -39.63 17.27 -20.08
CA ASP A 331 -41.08 17.09 -20.17
C ASP A 331 -41.62 17.33 -21.60
N ASP A 332 -40.75 17.44 -22.60
CA ASP A 332 -41.09 17.72 -23.99
C ASP A 332 -40.45 16.69 -24.94
N LEU A 333 -41.20 15.65 -25.27
CA LEU A 333 -41.15 15.08 -26.62
C LEU A 333 -42.47 14.37 -26.99
N PRO A 334 -43.40 15.08 -27.64
CA PRO A 334 -44.52 14.48 -28.33
C PRO A 334 -44.06 13.89 -29.68
N TRP A 335 -44.49 12.66 -29.97
CA TRP A 335 -44.79 12.14 -31.30
C TRP A 335 -43.85 12.50 -32.47
N ILE A 336 -42.79 11.71 -32.75
CA ILE A 336 -42.24 11.62 -34.12
C ILE A 336 -41.71 10.19 -34.41
N LEU A 337 -42.42 9.53 -35.34
CA LEU A 337 -42.02 8.46 -36.29
C LEU A 337 -41.66 7.07 -35.72
N GLY A 338 -42.40 5.99 -36.01
CA GLY A 338 -43.07 5.66 -37.27
C GLY A 338 -42.14 4.79 -38.11
N GLY A 339 -42.29 3.48 -37.97
CA GLY A 339 -41.34 2.46 -38.40
C GLY A 339 -41.05 2.35 -39.90
N MET A 340 -39.79 1.99 -40.16
CA MET A 340 -39.26 1.29 -41.33
C MET A 340 -38.11 0.43 -40.77
N LEU A 341 -37.84 -0.82 -41.11
CA LEU A 341 -38.36 -1.79 -42.07
C LEU A 341 -37.63 -3.12 -41.73
N VAL A 342 -38.36 -4.24 -41.68
CA VAL A 342 -38.04 -5.60 -42.17
C VAL A 342 -36.58 -6.13 -42.09
N VAL A 343 -36.37 -7.24 -41.35
CA VAL A 343 -35.65 -8.43 -41.86
C VAL A 343 -36.28 -9.75 -41.35
N ALA A 344 -36.90 -10.44 -42.30
CA ALA A 344 -37.12 -11.88 -42.52
C ALA A 344 -37.03 -12.91 -41.36
N ALA A 345 -38.20 -13.48 -41.03
CA ALA A 345 -38.39 -14.93 -40.87
C ALA A 345 -38.15 -15.62 -42.23
N GLY A 346 -37.61 -16.82 -42.38
CA GLY A 346 -37.92 -18.07 -41.69
C GLY A 346 -38.36 -19.08 -42.75
N ALA A 347 -37.56 -20.13 -42.98
CA ALA A 347 -37.92 -21.31 -43.78
C ALA A 347 -37.26 -22.52 -43.07
N LEU A 348 -38.06 -23.40 -42.45
CA LEU A 348 -38.52 -24.70 -43.00
C LEU A 348 -37.32 -25.67 -43.14
N LEU A 349 -37.29 -26.91 -42.65
CA LEU A 349 -38.28 -27.82 -42.07
C LEU A 349 -37.55 -29.18 -41.80
N PHE A 350 -38.21 -30.05 -41.04
CA PHE A 350 -38.10 -31.53 -40.98
C PHE A 350 -37.12 -32.25 -40.02
N ALA A 351 -37.80 -32.95 -39.09
CA ALA A 351 -37.69 -34.39 -38.80
C ALA A 351 -36.72 -34.86 -37.69
N ALA A 352 -37.33 -35.21 -36.54
CA ALA A 352 -36.93 -36.27 -35.62
C ALA A 352 -37.01 -37.67 -36.30
N PRO A 353 -36.63 -38.83 -35.70
CA PRO A 353 -36.34 -39.10 -34.28
C PRO A 353 -35.16 -40.07 -33.98
N GLY A 354 -34.80 -40.27 -32.69
CA GLY A 354 -34.15 -41.52 -32.29
C GLY A 354 -33.27 -41.56 -31.04
N ARG A 355 -33.84 -42.15 -29.97
CA ARG A 355 -33.26 -43.12 -29.01
C ARG A 355 -32.01 -42.80 -28.15
N ALA A 356 -32.30 -42.76 -26.85
CA ALA A 356 -31.92 -43.73 -25.79
C ALA A 356 -30.45 -43.94 -25.35
N GLU A 357 -30.29 -43.77 -24.03
CA GLU A 357 -29.49 -44.55 -23.07
C GLU A 357 -27.95 -44.59 -23.20
N ARG A 358 -27.27 -44.00 -22.21
CA ARG A 358 -26.47 -44.80 -21.26
C ARG A 358 -26.10 -44.08 -19.96
N THR A 359 -26.34 -44.79 -18.88
CA THR A 359 -25.85 -44.62 -17.52
C THR A 359 -24.38 -45.07 -17.36
N ALA A 360 -23.70 -44.42 -16.42
CA ALA A 360 -22.64 -44.90 -15.52
C ALA A 360 -21.50 -45.80 -16.04
N ARG A 361 -20.27 -45.29 -15.95
CA ARG A 361 -19.28 -45.66 -14.92
C ARG A 361 -18.30 -44.51 -14.71
#